data_AF-A0A9E5CB97-F1
#
_entry.id   AF-A0A9E5CB97-F1
#
_cell.length_a   1.000
_cell.length_b   1.000
_cell.length_c   1.000
_cell.angle_alpha   90.00
_cell.angle_beta   90.00
_cell.angle_gamma   90.00
#
_symmetry.space_group_name_H-M   'P 1'
#
loop_
_entity.id
_entity.type
_entity.pdbx_description
1 polymer ?
#
loop_
_entity_poly.entity_id
_entity_poly.type
_entity_poly.pdbx_seq_one_letter_code
_entity_poly.pdbx_strand_id
1 'polypeptide(L)'
;PAGAAVVPADLPTKDQPAPQANAVPEQSDQPAQEPPAITVQAEVGYGVGNRVPDFELTLVDGSTFTYQDIISRGEPVFLFFTASW
;
A
#
# COMPACT_ATOMS: atom_id res chain seq x y z
N PRO A 1 19.28 12.06 -60.28
CA PRO A 1 18.19 11.16 -59.85
C PRO A 1 16.82 11.78 -60.17
N ALA A 2 16.26 11.43 -61.33
CA ALA A 2 14.94 11.85 -61.75
C ALA A 2 14.27 10.66 -62.47
N GLY A 3 13.11 10.23 -61.98
CA GLY A 3 12.32 9.13 -62.51
C GLY A 3 10.84 9.34 -62.15
N ALA A 4 10.04 9.45 -63.21
CA ALA A 4 8.60 9.71 -63.29
C ALA A 4 7.72 8.69 -62.52
N ALA A 5 6.68 9.11 -61.80
CA ALA A 5 5.26 9.31 -62.19
C ALA A 5 4.34 8.15 -61.78
N VAL A 6 3.21 8.44 -61.11
CA VAL A 6 1.82 8.02 -61.42
C VAL A 6 0.83 8.68 -60.44
N VAL A 7 -0.40 8.90 -60.90
CA VAL A 7 -1.43 9.86 -60.45
C VAL A 7 -2.57 9.13 -59.65
N PRO A 8 -3.71 9.78 -59.29
CA PRO A 8 -4.15 10.19 -57.95
C PRO A 8 -5.20 9.26 -57.30
N ALA A 9 -5.57 9.51 -56.04
CA ALA A 9 -6.85 9.05 -55.50
C ALA A 9 -7.45 10.13 -54.59
N ASP A 10 -8.52 10.74 -55.11
CA ASP A 10 -9.45 11.63 -54.44
C ASP A 10 -10.10 10.92 -53.24
N LEU A 11 -10.00 11.52 -52.05
CA LEU A 11 -10.89 11.25 -50.93
C LEU A 11 -11.26 12.60 -50.30
N PRO A 12 -12.54 13.01 -50.30
CA PRO A 12 -12.95 14.22 -49.61
C PRO A 12 -12.97 13.92 -48.11
N THR A 13 -11.92 14.33 -47.40
CA THR A 13 -11.98 14.37 -45.93
C THR A 13 -12.93 15.51 -45.55
N LYS A 14 -14.16 15.09 -45.28
CA LYS A 14 -15.17 15.76 -44.44
C LYS A 14 -14.51 16.66 -43.39
N ASP A 15 -14.88 17.94 -43.45
CA ASP A 15 -15.14 18.83 -42.31
C ASP A 15 -14.39 18.47 -41.02
N GLN A 16 -13.19 19.02 -40.87
CA GLN A 16 -12.39 18.94 -39.65
C GLN A 16 -12.79 20.11 -38.74
N PRO A 17 -13.41 19.88 -37.57
CA PRO A 17 -13.64 20.96 -36.62
C PRO A 17 -12.30 21.38 -36.02
N ALA A 18 -12.11 22.70 -35.85
CA ALA A 18 -10.92 23.31 -35.27
C ALA A 18 -10.55 22.70 -33.89
N PRO A 19 -9.26 22.65 -33.52
CA PRO A 19 -8.85 22.16 -32.21
C PRO A 19 -9.42 23.09 -31.12
N GLN A 20 -10.37 22.58 -30.34
CA GLN A 20 -10.80 23.23 -29.10
C GLN A 20 -9.61 23.19 -28.13
N ALA A 21 -9.13 24.37 -27.76
CA ALA A 21 -8.19 24.53 -26.66
C ALA A 21 -8.86 23.99 -25.39
N ASN A 22 -8.45 22.81 -24.94
CA ASN A 22 -8.79 22.32 -23.61
C ASN A 22 -8.18 23.30 -22.60
N ALA A 23 -9.03 24.13 -22.01
CA ALA A 23 -8.67 24.83 -20.79
C ALA A 23 -8.31 23.76 -19.75
N VAL A 24 -7.04 23.74 -19.35
CA VAL A 24 -6.57 22.97 -18.20
C VAL A 24 -7.28 23.57 -16.98
N PRO A 25 -8.10 22.82 -16.23
CA PRO A 25 -8.59 23.35 -14.96
C PRO A 25 -7.38 23.56 -14.05
N GLU A 26 -7.17 24.81 -13.62
CA GLU A 26 -6.20 25.16 -12.59
C GLU A 26 -6.50 24.32 -11.36
N GLN A 27 -5.56 23.42 -11.03
CA GLN A 27 -5.63 22.60 -9.84
C GLN A 27 -5.30 23.51 -8.66
N SER A 28 -6.33 23.90 -7.90
CA SER A 28 -6.19 24.63 -6.65
C SER A 28 -5.23 23.88 -5.71
N ASP A 29 -4.24 24.59 -5.15
CA ASP A 29 -3.40 24.14 -4.01
C ASP A 29 -4.29 23.90 -2.77
N GLN A 30 -4.99 22.77 -2.76
CA GLN A 30 -5.64 22.26 -1.57
C GLN A 30 -4.55 21.57 -0.74
N PRO A 31 -4.36 21.93 0.55
CA PRO A 31 -3.45 21.20 1.42
C PRO A 31 -3.82 19.72 1.37
N ALA A 32 -2.84 18.87 1.04
CA ALA A 32 -3.03 17.42 1.07
C ALA A 32 -3.51 17.05 2.48
N GLN A 33 -4.79 16.72 2.61
CA GLN A 33 -5.28 16.15 3.85
C GLN A 33 -4.59 14.80 4.01
N GLU A 34 -3.78 14.69 5.06
CA GLU A 34 -3.14 13.44 5.43
C GLU A 34 -4.24 12.38 5.57
N PRO A 35 -4.13 11.24 4.87
CA PRO A 35 -5.12 10.18 4.98
C PRO A 35 -5.32 9.84 6.46
N PRO A 36 -6.55 9.63 6.93
CA PRO A 36 -6.76 9.21 8.31
C PRO A 36 -5.92 7.97 8.56
N ALA A 37 -5.08 8.02 9.60
CA ALA A 37 -4.30 6.87 10.02
C ALA A 37 -5.28 5.72 10.28
N ILE A 38 -5.27 4.71 9.41
CA ILE A 38 -6.09 3.51 9.59
C ILE A 38 -5.44 2.73 10.73
N THR A 39 -5.83 3.01 11.96
CA THR A 39 -5.52 2.16 13.10
C THR A 39 -6.37 0.91 13.00
N VAL A 40 -5.88 -0.07 12.24
CA VAL A 40 -6.42 -1.43 12.31
C VAL A 40 -6.06 -1.98 13.67
N GLN A 41 -6.97 -1.85 14.64
CA GLN A 41 -6.85 -2.54 15.91
C GLN A 41 -7.11 -4.02 15.66
N ALA A 42 -6.05 -4.83 15.64
CA ALA A 42 -6.18 -6.27 15.54
C ALA A 42 -6.95 -6.80 16.77
N GLU A 43 -7.90 -7.72 16.53
CA GLU A 43 -8.62 -8.39 17.60
C GLU A 43 -7.65 -9.16 18.49
N VAL A 44 -7.87 -9.21 19.80
CA VAL A 44 -7.03 -9.99 20.71
C VAL A 44 -7.47 -11.46 20.67
N GLY A 45 -6.53 -12.36 20.37
CA GLY A 45 -6.79 -13.80 20.36
C GLY A 45 -5.65 -14.61 19.74
N TYR A 46 -5.89 -15.91 19.54
CA TYR A 46 -4.88 -16.84 19.01
C TYR A 46 -5.02 -17.13 17.51
N GLY A 47 -5.96 -16.46 16.83
CA GLY A 47 -6.16 -16.58 15.39
C GLY A 47 -5.08 -15.85 14.58
N VAL A 48 -4.91 -16.24 13.30
CA VAL A 48 -4.01 -15.53 12.38
C VAL A 48 -4.54 -14.12 12.11
N GLY A 49 -3.68 -13.12 12.20
CA GLY A 49 -4.05 -11.71 12.05
C GLY A 49 -4.52 -11.04 13.35
N ASN A 50 -4.76 -11.83 14.40
CA ASN A 50 -5.08 -11.32 15.72
C ASN A 50 -3.80 -10.92 16.47
N ARG A 51 -3.95 -9.96 17.39
CA ARG A 51 -2.94 -9.64 18.39
C ARG A 51 -2.93 -10.74 19.45
N VAL A 52 -1.76 -11.28 19.77
CA VAL A 52 -1.61 -12.23 20.88
C VAL A 52 -2.07 -11.60 22.21
N PRO A 53 -2.73 -12.35 23.11
CA PRO A 53 -3.04 -11.86 24.45
C PRO A 53 -1.79 -11.45 25.23
N ASP A 54 -1.96 -10.52 26.17
CA ASP A 54 -0.90 -10.13 27.10
C ASP A 54 -0.49 -11.33 27.96
N PHE A 55 0.81 -11.53 28.11
CA PHE A 55 1.36 -12.63 28.89
C PHE A 55 2.61 -12.19 29.67
N GLU A 56 2.92 -12.98 30.69
CA GLU A 56 4.13 -12.89 31.49
C GLU A 56 4.71 -14.29 31.65
N LEU A 57 6.00 -14.45 31.38
CA LEU A 57 6.74 -15.70 31.52
C LEU A 57 7.91 -15.50 32.47
N THR A 58 8.09 -16.42 33.42
CA THR A 58 9.32 -16.51 34.21
C THR A 58 10.31 -17.40 33.47
N LEU A 59 11.48 -16.85 33.14
CA LEU A 59 12.56 -17.56 32.48
C LEU A 59 13.38 -18.40 33.47
N VAL A 60 14.22 -19.30 32.95
CA VAL A 60 15.03 -20.23 33.75
C VAL A 60 16.05 -19.53 34.67
N ASP A 61 16.42 -18.30 34.34
CA ASP A 61 17.30 -17.44 35.15
C ASP A 61 16.52 -16.65 36.23
N GLY A 62 15.21 -16.84 36.32
CA GLY A 62 14.31 -16.13 37.24
C GLY A 62 13.90 -14.74 36.77
N SER A 63 14.34 -14.31 35.58
CA SER A 63 13.87 -13.04 35.01
C SER A 63 12.46 -13.16 34.45
N THR A 64 11.78 -12.01 34.34
CA THR A 64 10.43 -11.91 33.79
C THR A 64 10.51 -11.43 32.34
N PHE A 65 9.80 -12.12 31.44
CA PHE A 65 9.64 -11.77 30.05
C PHE A 65 8.16 -11.53 29.73
N THR A 66 7.83 -10.36 29.19
CA THR A 66 6.45 -9.94 28.97
C THR A 66 6.13 -9.73 27.48
N TYR A 67 4.85 -9.65 27.16
CA TYR A 67 4.41 -9.19 25.84
C TYR A 67 5.00 -7.82 25.45
N GLN A 68 5.14 -6.88 26.39
CA GLN A 68 5.68 -5.54 26.10
C GLN A 68 7.14 -5.58 25.67
N ASP A 69 7.92 -6.57 26.14
CA ASP A 69 9.30 -6.78 25.71
C ASP A 69 9.40 -7.13 24.22
N ILE A 70 8.40 -7.85 23.68
CA ILE A 70 8.33 -8.18 22.25
C ILE A 70 8.02 -6.91 21.43
N ILE A 71 7.01 -6.16 21.84
CA ILE A 71 6.57 -4.97 21.09
C ILE A 71 7.64 -3.89 21.10
N SER A 72 8.35 -3.72 22.22
CA SER A 72 9.42 -2.75 22.33
C SER A 72 10.61 -3.06 21.41
N ARG A 73 10.83 -4.34 21.08
CA ARG A 73 11.87 -4.76 20.13
C ARG A 73 11.45 -4.61 18.66
N GLY A 74 10.16 -4.75 18.37
CA GLY A 74 9.62 -4.60 17.01
C GLY A 74 10.09 -5.68 16.02
N GLU A 75 10.58 -6.81 16.52
CA GLU A 75 11.08 -7.93 15.71
C GLU A 75 10.02 -9.04 15.61
N PRO A 76 10.00 -9.81 14.51
CA PRO A 76 9.15 -10.99 14.42
C PRO A 76 9.62 -12.05 15.41
N VAL A 77 8.68 -12.55 16.22
CA VAL A 77 8.95 -13.56 17.26
C VAL A 77 8.12 -14.81 16.99
N PHE A 78 8.73 -15.97 17.26
CA PHE A 78 8.06 -17.26 17.25
C PHE A 78 7.94 -17.79 18.68
N LEU A 79 6.72 -18.08 19.11
CA LEU A 79 6.42 -18.66 20.42
C LEU A 79 6.19 -20.16 20.27
N PHE A 80 6.98 -20.97 20.97
CA PHE A 80 6.84 -22.42 21.02
C PHE A 80 6.59 -22.87 22.46
N PHE A 81 5.49 -23.57 22.68
CA PHE A 81 5.13 -24.12 23.98
C PHE A 81 5.31 -25.64 23.96
N THR A 82 6.01 -26.18 24.95
CA THR A 82 6.22 -27.62 25.13
C THR A 82 5.98 -27.98 26.59
N ALA A 83 5.53 -29.21 26.82
CA ALA A 83 5.39 -29.78 28.15
C ALA A 83 6.28 -31.01 28.27
N SER A 84 7.08 -31.07 29.32
CA SER A 84 7.86 -32.23 29.73
C SER A 84 7.48 -32.63 31.14
N TRP A 85 7.49 -33.94 31.40
CA TRP A 85 7.16 -34.56 32.68
C TRP A 85 8.42 -35.10 33.35
#